data_AF-A0A8D8QL86-F1
#
_entry.id   AF-A0A8D8QL86-F1
#
_cell.length_a   1.000
_cell.length_b   1.000
_cell.length_c   1.000
_cell.angle_alpha   90.00
_cell.angle_beta   90.00
_cell.angle_gamma   90.00
#
_symmetry.space_group_name_H-M   'P 1'
#
loop_
_entity.id
_entity.type
_entity.pdbx_description
1 polymer ?
#
loop_
_entity_poly.entity_id
_entity_poly.type
_entity_poly.pdbx_seq_one_letter_code
_entity_poly.pdbx_strand_id
1 'polypeptide(L)'
;MSKFYIDFLKPTIKKVEKISDVSSKITLEPLERGFGHTFGNAIRRVLLSSIPGCAVTEIEIEGVLHEYSVIKGVKESVLEILLKLKSLVINIENKKKNKK
;
A
#
# COMPACT_ATOMS: atom_id res chain seq x y z
N MET A 1 22.90 -38.02 21.37
CA MET A 1 22.98 -36.55 21.47
C MET A 1 21.64 -35.97 21.01
N SER A 2 20.75 -35.66 21.97
CA SER A 2 19.46 -35.04 21.67
C SER A 2 19.70 -33.65 21.10
N LYS A 3 19.06 -33.37 19.96
CA LYS A 3 19.15 -32.11 19.25
C LYS A 3 18.40 -31.06 20.09
N PHE A 4 19.12 -30.29 20.90
CA PHE A 4 18.59 -29.12 21.60
C PHE A 4 18.23 -28.06 20.56
N TYR A 5 17.05 -28.18 19.95
CA TYR A 5 16.43 -27.09 19.22
C TYR A 5 15.74 -26.20 20.25
N ILE A 6 16.09 -24.92 20.28
CA ILE A 6 15.30 -23.90 20.98
C ILE A 6 14.02 -23.76 20.17
N ASP A 7 12.92 -24.30 20.69
CA ASP A 7 11.62 -24.24 20.04
C ASP A 7 11.02 -22.86 20.29
N PHE A 8 11.13 -21.97 19.30
CA PHE A 8 10.59 -20.61 19.37
C PHE A 8 9.08 -20.61 19.19
N LEU A 9 8.38 -19.75 19.94
CA LEU A 9 6.97 -19.46 19.69
C LEU A 9 6.77 -18.93 18.26
N LYS A 10 5.94 -19.64 17.47
CA LYS A 10 5.59 -19.25 16.10
C LYS A 10 4.42 -18.26 16.14
N PRO A 11 4.59 -16.99 15.71
CA PRO A 11 3.51 -16.02 15.75
C PRO A 11 2.43 -16.36 14.73
N THR A 12 1.17 -16.23 15.14
CA THR A 12 -0.02 -16.39 14.30
C THR A 12 -0.87 -15.14 14.34
N ILE A 13 -1.66 -14.91 13.29
CA ILE A 13 -2.64 -13.82 13.29
C ILE A 13 -3.81 -14.25 14.16
N LYS A 14 -3.96 -13.61 15.32
CA LYS A 14 -5.04 -13.93 16.27
C LYS A 14 -6.31 -13.15 15.98
N LYS A 15 -6.16 -11.88 15.60
CA LYS A 15 -7.29 -10.97 15.40
C LYS A 15 -7.01 -9.97 14.29
N VAL A 16 -8.03 -9.71 13.48
CA VAL A 16 -8.05 -8.63 12.48
C VAL A 16 -9.32 -7.81 12.73
N GLU A 17 -9.14 -6.54 13.07
CA GLU A 17 -10.23 -5.58 13.31
C GLU A 17 -10.22 -4.54 12.19
N LYS A 18 -11.30 -4.48 11.40
CA LYS A 18 -11.50 -3.40 10.43
C LYS A 18 -12.00 -2.16 11.17
N ILE A 19 -11.22 -1.08 11.14
CA ILE A 19 -11.59 0.21 11.77
C ILE A 19 -12.31 1.10 10.75
N SER A 20 -11.82 1.13 9.51
CA SER A 20 -12.44 1.82 8.39
C SER A 20 -12.10 1.10 7.08
N ASP A 21 -12.53 1.64 5.93
CA ASP A 21 -12.18 1.08 4.63
C ASP A 21 -10.67 1.12 4.32
N VAL A 22 -9.94 2.06 4.92
CA VAL A 22 -8.49 2.25 4.73
C VAL A 22 -7.66 2.02 6.00
N SER A 23 -8.28 1.54 7.08
CA SER A 23 -7.60 1.32 8.37
C SER A 23 -8.01 0.01 9.02
N SER A 24 -7.02 -0.77 9.44
CA SER A 24 -7.23 -2.03 10.15
C SER A 24 -6.17 -2.24 11.23
N LYS A 25 -6.54 -2.98 12.28
CA LYS A 25 -5.66 -3.39 13.37
C LYS A 25 -5.50 -4.90 13.35
N ILE A 26 -4.25 -5.36 13.28
CA ILE A 26 -3.90 -6.77 13.24
C ILE A 26 -3.14 -7.11 14.52
N THR A 27 -3.59 -8.12 15.25
CA THR A 27 -2.96 -8.61 16.48
C THR A 27 -2.29 -9.95 16.22
N LEU A 28 -1.00 -10.04 16.53
CA LEU A 28 -0.16 -11.24 16.34
C LEU A 28 0.25 -11.81 17.69
N GLU A 29 -0.01 -13.10 17.90
CA GLU A 29 0.33 -13.84 19.12
C GLU A 29 0.56 -15.33 18.77
N PRO A 30 1.35 -16.08 19.56
CA PRO A 30 2.24 -15.64 20.63
C PRO A 30 3.58 -15.13 20.08
N LEU A 31 4.22 -14.20 20.80
CA LEU A 31 5.54 -13.68 20.47
C LEU A 31 6.46 -13.77 21.68
N GLU A 32 7.71 -14.15 21.45
CA GLU A 32 8.74 -14.13 22.48
C GLU A 32 9.01 -12.71 22.98
N ARG A 33 9.45 -12.61 24.23
CA ARG A 33 9.86 -11.32 24.81
C ARG A 33 10.95 -10.69 23.96
N GLY A 34 10.75 -9.43 23.57
CA GLY A 34 11.68 -8.67 22.73
C GLY A 34 11.47 -8.84 21.22
N PHE A 35 10.77 -9.87 20.75
CA PHE A 35 10.52 -10.08 19.32
C PHE A 35 9.48 -9.10 18.76
N GLY A 36 8.59 -8.55 19.60
CA GLY A 36 7.56 -7.59 19.18
C GLY A 36 8.12 -6.37 18.45
N HIS A 37 9.20 -5.76 18.98
CA HIS A 37 9.82 -4.60 18.33
C HIS A 37 10.58 -4.97 17.06
N THR A 38 11.35 -6.06 17.09
CA THR A 38 12.10 -6.54 15.93
C THR A 38 11.18 -6.85 14.76
N PHE A 39 10.11 -7.60 15.02
CA PHE A 39 9.12 -7.97 14.02
C PHE A 39 8.27 -6.78 13.56
N GLY A 40 7.77 -5.97 14.52
CA GLY A 40 6.97 -4.79 14.21
C GLY A 40 7.73 -3.74 13.39
N ASN A 41 9.01 -3.50 13.68
CA ASN A 41 9.83 -2.58 12.91
C ASN A 41 10.12 -3.14 11.50
N ALA A 42 10.38 -4.44 11.38
CA ALA A 42 10.57 -5.08 10.08
C ALA A 42 9.30 -4.97 9.20
N ILE A 43 8.13 -5.33 9.74
CA ILE A 43 6.85 -5.21 9.03
C ILE A 43 6.56 -3.75 8.68
N ARG A 44 6.74 -2.81 9.62
CA ARG A 44 6.53 -1.38 9.34
C ARG A 44 7.33 -0.92 8.13
N ARG A 45 8.60 -1.31 8.04
CA ARG A 45 9.45 -0.96 6.89
C ARG A 45 8.93 -1.56 5.60
N VAL A 46 8.64 -2.86 5.59
CA VAL A 46 8.13 -3.55 4.40
C VAL A 46 6.81 -2.94 3.92
N LEU A 47 5.88 -2.66 4.85
CA LEU A 47 4.59 -2.06 4.52
C LEU A 47 4.72 -0.64 3.97
N LEU A 48 5.69 0.15 4.45
CA LEU A 48 5.89 1.53 3.99
C LEU A 48 6.67 1.62 2.67
N SER A 49 7.49 0.62 2.31
CA SER A 49 8.37 0.72 1.14
C SER A 49 8.08 -0.25 0.00
N SER A 50 7.40 -1.37 0.27
CA SER A 50 7.43 -2.53 -0.64
C SER A 50 6.05 -3.10 -0.93
N ILE A 51 4.97 -2.40 -0.57
CA ILE A 51 3.63 -2.79 -0.97
C ILE A 51 3.43 -2.46 -2.46
N PRO A 52 3.10 -3.45 -3.30
CA PRO A 52 2.73 -3.18 -4.68
C PRO A 52 1.39 -2.42 -4.70
N GLY A 53 1.32 -1.39 -5.53
CA GLY A 53 0.13 -0.57 -5.72
C GLY A 53 0.02 -0.04 -7.13
N CYS A 54 -1.11 0.57 -7.43
CA CYS A 54 -1.35 1.28 -8.68
C CYS A 54 -1.44 2.77 -8.39
N ALA A 55 -0.81 3.59 -9.24
CA ALA A 55 -0.87 5.04 -9.17
C ALA A 55 -0.86 5.60 -10.59
N VAL A 56 -1.43 6.80 -10.77
CA VAL A 56 -1.35 7.53 -12.04
C VAL A 56 0.09 8.02 -12.23
N THR A 57 0.75 7.59 -13.30
CA THR A 57 2.14 7.95 -13.61
C THR A 57 2.23 9.12 -14.57
N GLU A 58 1.38 9.14 -15.59
CA GLU A 58 1.42 10.09 -16.70
C GLU A 58 0.00 10.44 -17.14
N ILE A 59 -0.17 11.68 -17.59
CA ILE A 59 -1.44 12.24 -18.07
C ILE A 59 -1.11 13.12 -19.28
N GLU A 60 -1.87 12.98 -20.35
CA GLU A 60 -1.82 13.84 -21.52
C GLU A 60 -3.15 14.59 -21.65
N ILE A 61 -3.09 15.92 -21.80
CA ILE A 61 -4.27 16.77 -21.93
C ILE A 61 -4.16 17.53 -23.24
N GLU A 62 -5.18 17.40 -24.08
CA GLU A 62 -5.22 18.07 -25.37
C GLU A 62 -5.16 19.60 -25.21
N GLY A 63 -4.26 20.24 -25.96
CA GLY A 63 -4.08 21.69 -25.95
C GLY A 63 -3.30 22.23 -24.74
N VAL A 64 -2.77 21.38 -23.86
CA VAL A 64 -1.94 21.77 -22.72
C VAL A 64 -0.48 21.43 -22.99
N LEU A 65 0.36 22.45 -23.05
CA LEU A 65 1.82 22.29 -23.26
C LEU A 65 2.57 22.03 -21.95
N HIS A 66 2.08 22.56 -20.82
CA HIS A 66 2.73 22.44 -19.51
C HIS A 66 1.74 22.55 -18.35
N GLU A 67 2.16 22.07 -17.18
CA GLU A 67 1.37 21.98 -15.94
C GLU A 67 0.90 23.30 -15.33
N TYR A 68 1.54 24.42 -15.67
CA TYR A 68 1.15 25.76 -15.18
C TYR A 68 0.06 26.45 -16.02
N SER A 69 -0.47 25.77 -17.05
CA SER A 69 -1.47 26.35 -17.93
C SER A 69 -2.88 26.28 -17.33
N VAL A 70 -3.79 27.07 -17.89
CA VAL A 70 -5.22 27.09 -17.54
C VAL A 70 -6.02 26.68 -18.76
N ILE A 71 -7.00 25.80 -18.57
CA ILE A 71 -7.86 25.31 -19.65
C ILE A 71 -9.12 26.18 -19.69
N LYS A 72 -9.44 26.73 -20.87
CA LYS A 72 -10.65 27.55 -21.04
C LYS A 72 -11.90 26.71 -20.76
N GLY A 73 -12.72 27.13 -19.80
CA GLY A 73 -13.94 26.44 -19.42
C GLY A 73 -13.78 25.45 -18.26
N VAL A 74 -12.56 25.26 -17.74
CA VAL A 74 -12.31 24.49 -16.52
C VAL A 74 -12.02 25.45 -15.38
N LYS A 75 -12.61 25.17 -14.21
CA LYS A 75 -12.44 26.01 -13.01
C LYS A 75 -11.06 25.81 -12.37
N GLU A 76 -10.60 24.57 -12.32
CA GLU A 76 -9.31 24.21 -11.75
C GLU A 76 -8.14 24.48 -12.71
N SER A 77 -6.98 24.79 -12.15
CA SER A 77 -5.72 24.82 -12.91
C SER A 77 -5.24 23.40 -13.25
N VAL A 78 -4.36 23.25 -14.25
CA VAL A 78 -3.81 21.93 -14.60
C VAL A 78 -3.05 21.32 -13.42
N LEU A 79 -2.31 22.11 -12.64
CA LEU A 79 -1.63 21.66 -11.43
C LEU A 79 -2.61 21.09 -10.37
N GLU A 80 -3.75 21.76 -10.16
CA GLU A 80 -4.80 21.25 -9.26
C GLU A 80 -5.39 19.92 -9.75
N ILE A 81 -5.62 19.79 -11.06
CA ILE A 81 -6.09 18.54 -11.68
C ILE A 81 -5.06 17.43 -11.44
N LEU A 82 -3.78 17.69 -11.69
CA LEU A 82 -2.68 16.75 -11.44
C LEU A 82 -2.66 16.30 -9.96
N LEU A 83 -2.84 17.23 -9.02
CA LEU A 83 -2.85 16.91 -7.60
C LEU A 83 -4.06 16.03 -7.23
N LYS A 84 -5.24 16.33 -7.76
CA LYS A 84 -6.44 15.51 -7.54
C LYS A 84 -6.28 14.10 -8.12
N LEU A 85 -5.65 13.99 -9.29
CA LEU A 85 -5.37 12.70 -9.92
C LEU A 85 -4.37 11.86 -9.11
N LYS A 86 -3.42 12.47 -8.40
CA LYS A 86 -2.56 11.74 -7.45
C LYS A 86 -3.32 11.15 -6.26
N SER A 87 -4.45 11.73 -5.86
CA SER A 87 -5.30 11.21 -4.77
C SER A 87 -6.32 10.17 -5.24
N LEU A 88 -6.40 9.90 -6.54
CA LEU A 88 -7.32 8.91 -7.09
C LEU A 88 -6.91 7.49 -6.69
N VAL A 89 -7.83 6.75 -6.06
CA VAL A 89 -7.62 5.36 -5.67
C VAL A 89 -8.10 4.45 -6.81
N ILE A 90 -7.18 3.69 -7.41
CA ILE A 90 -7.44 2.80 -8.55
C ILE A 90 -7.10 1.37 -8.17
N ASN A 91 -7.95 0.42 -8.56
CA ASN A 91 -7.66 -1.01 -8.50
C ASN A 91 -7.72 -1.58 -9.93
N ILE A 92 -6.61 -2.15 -10.40
CA ILE A 92 -6.51 -2.71 -11.75
C ILE A 92 -6.70 -4.22 -11.66
N GLU A 93 -7.83 -4.72 -12.18
CA GLU A 93 -8.04 -6.16 -12.33
C GLU A 93 -7.29 -6.70 -13.55
N ASN A 94 -6.15 -7.34 -13.30
CA ASN A 94 -5.46 -8.10 -14.34
C ASN A 94 -6.12 -9.49 -14.51
N LYS A 95 -7.08 -9.61 -15.43
CA LYS A 95 -7.51 -10.92 -15.94
C LYS A 95 -6.35 -11.58 -16.68
N LYS A 96 -5.53 -12.37 -15.99
CA LYS A 96 -4.59 -13.30 -16.63
C LYS A 96 -5.42 -14.21 -17.54
N LYS A 97 -5.37 -13.98 -18.85
CA LYS A 97 -5.77 -14.99 -19.84
C LYS A 97 -4.82 -16.16 -19.65
N ASN A 98 -5.25 -17.19 -18.93
CA ASN A 98 -4.60 -18.50 -18.92
C ASN A 98 -4.58 -18.97 -20.38
N LYS A 99 -3.44 -18.78 -21.06
CA LYS A 99 -3.17 -19.46 -22.32
C LYS A 99 -3.05 -20.95 -21.98
N LYS A 100 -4.05 -21.71 -22.43
CA LYS A 100 -4.00 -23.16 -22.56
C LYS A 100 -2.81 -23.56 -23.43
#